data_AF-A0A355QHJ1-F1
#
_entry.id   AF-A0A355QHJ1-F1
#
_cell.length_a   1.000
_cell.length_b   1.000
_cell.length_c   1.000
_cell.angle_alpha   90.00
_cell.angle_beta   90.00
_cell.angle_gamma   90.00
#
_symmetry.space_group_name_H-M   'P 1'
#
loop_
_entity.id
_entity.type
_entity.pdbx_description
1 polymer ?
#
loop_
_entity_poly.entity_id
_entity_poly.type
_entity_poly.pdbx_seq_one_letter_code
_entity_poly.pdbx_strand_id
1 'polypeptide(L)'
;SAGNVGFKGSRKSTPFAAQMAAEQCARRAMEHGVRKVDVVVRGPGSGRETAIRTIQSTGIEVTGIKDVTPIPHNGCRPPKRRRV
;
A
#
# COMPACT_ATOMS: atom_id res chain seq x y z
N SER A 1 -2.05 -8.53 -1.18
CA SER A 1 -1.01 -8.23 -0.16
C SER A 1 0.28 -8.94 -0.54
N ALA A 2 1.46 -8.44 -0.13
CA ALA A 2 2.76 -9.04 -0.50
C ALA A 2 2.90 -10.53 -0.11
N GLY A 3 2.27 -10.94 1.00
CA GLY A 3 2.23 -12.34 1.40
C GLY A 3 1.46 -13.25 0.45
N ASN A 4 0.36 -12.76 -0.15
CA ASN A 4 -0.42 -13.51 -1.13
C ASN A 4 0.33 -13.71 -2.46
N VAL A 5 1.26 -12.82 -2.79
CA VAL A 5 2.12 -12.92 -3.97
C VAL A 5 3.30 -13.88 -3.73
N GLY A 6 3.42 -14.45 -2.53
CA GLY A 6 4.47 -15.42 -2.19
C GLY A 6 5.71 -14.84 -1.51
N PHE A 7 5.75 -13.53 -1.24
CA PHE A 7 6.87 -12.94 -0.49
C PHE A 7 6.78 -13.28 1.00
N LYS A 8 7.92 -13.70 1.59
CA LYS A 8 8.05 -14.08 3.00
C LYS A 8 9.09 -13.23 3.73
N GLY A 9 8.92 -13.09 5.05
CA GLY A 9 9.85 -12.35 5.91
C GLY A 9 10.06 -10.89 5.49
N SER A 10 11.30 -10.41 5.59
CA SER A 10 11.72 -9.05 5.22
C SER A 10 11.50 -8.71 3.74
N ARG A 11 11.37 -9.71 2.85
CA ARG A 11 11.12 -9.46 1.43
C ARG A 11 9.74 -8.86 1.17
N LYS A 12 8.81 -8.94 2.13
CA LYS A 12 7.48 -8.33 2.06
C LYS A 12 7.50 -6.80 2.07
N SER A 13 8.53 -6.17 2.66
CA SER A 13 8.64 -4.71 2.77
C SER A 13 9.41 -4.06 1.62
N THR A 14 9.58 -4.78 0.51
CA THR A 14 10.28 -4.24 -0.66
C THR A 14 9.29 -3.52 -1.59
N PRO A 15 9.72 -2.49 -2.32
CA PRO A 15 8.86 -1.79 -3.28
C PRO A 15 8.40 -2.72 -4.42
N PHE A 16 9.26 -3.66 -4.83
CA PHE A 16 8.92 -4.66 -5.85
C PHE A 16 7.77 -5.59 -5.40
N ALA A 17 7.79 -6.04 -4.15
CA ALA A 17 6.68 -6.82 -3.60
C ALA A 17 5.38 -6.02 -3.54
N ALA A 18 5.45 -4.70 -3.31
CA ALA A 18 4.29 -3.81 -3.33
C ALA A 18 3.72 -3.65 -4.75
N GLN A 19 4.59 -3.50 -5.76
CA GLN A 19 4.20 -3.44 -7.18
C GLN A 19 3.43 -4.69 -7.58
N MET A 20 4.01 -5.88 -7.41
CA MET A 20 3.33 -7.12 -7.82
C MET A 20 2.00 -7.34 -7.08
N ALA A 21 1.93 -6.95 -5.80
CA ALA A 21 0.70 -7.04 -5.03
C ALA A 21 -0.37 -6.06 -5.50
N ALA A 22 0.02 -4.85 -5.89
CA ALA A 22 -0.87 -3.83 -6.43
C ALA A 22 -1.39 -4.22 -7.82
N GLU A 23 -0.53 -4.77 -8.68
CA GLU A 23 -0.90 -5.25 -10.01
C GLU A 23 -1.91 -6.39 -9.96
N GLN A 24 -1.67 -7.42 -9.14
CA GLN A 24 -2.64 -8.51 -8.96
C GLN A 24 -3.98 -8.01 -8.41
N CYS A 25 -3.96 -7.03 -7.53
CA CYS A 25 -5.17 -6.42 -6.98
C CYS A 25 -5.94 -5.65 -8.06
N ALA A 26 -5.23 -4.85 -8.86
CA ALA A 26 -5.81 -4.05 -9.93
C ALA A 26 -6.40 -4.93 -11.04
N ARG A 27 -5.72 -6.03 -11.44
CA ARG A 27 -6.26 -7.00 -12.41
C ARG A 27 -7.59 -7.60 -11.97
N ARG A 28 -7.67 -8.07 -10.72
CA ARG A 28 -8.93 -8.58 -10.15
C ARG A 28 -10.00 -7.49 -10.09
N ALA A 29 -9.64 -6.27 -9.73
CA ALA A 29 -10.59 -5.15 -9.71
C ALA A 29 -11.13 -4.82 -11.11
N MET A 30 -10.30 -4.91 -12.15
CA MET A 30 -10.72 -4.71 -13.54
C MET A 30 -11.66 -5.81 -14.03
N GLU A 31 -11.45 -7.07 -13.62
CA GLU A 31 -12.40 -8.17 -13.91
C GLU A 31 -13.80 -7.89 -13.32
N HIS A 32 -13.86 -7.15 -12.22
CA HIS A 32 -15.10 -6.69 -11.60
C HIS A 32 -15.63 -5.35 -12.14
N GLY A 33 -15.00 -4.79 -13.19
CA GLY A 33 -15.46 -3.57 -13.86
C GLY A 33 -15.08 -2.25 -13.18
N VAL A 34 -14.12 -2.25 -12.24
CA VAL A 34 -13.65 -1.03 -11.58
C VAL A 34 -12.83 -0.17 -12.56
N ARG A 35 -13.23 1.11 -12.71
CA ARG A 35 -12.57 2.06 -13.63
C ARG A 35 -11.91 3.25 -12.91
N LYS A 36 -12.48 3.68 -11.78
CA LYS A 36 -12.04 4.83 -10.99
C LYS A 36 -11.89 4.43 -9.54
N VAL A 37 -10.83 4.89 -8.88
CA VAL A 37 -10.56 4.61 -7.46
C VAL A 37 -10.00 5.83 -6.73
N ASP A 38 -10.48 6.01 -5.49
CA ASP A 38 -9.85 6.89 -4.52
C ASP A 38 -8.85 6.11 -3.69
N VAL A 39 -7.60 6.58 -3.66
CA VAL A 39 -6.52 5.88 -2.97
C VAL A 39 -6.37 6.43 -1.56
N VAL A 40 -6.68 5.58 -0.59
CA VAL A 40 -6.51 5.87 0.83
C VAL A 40 -5.22 5.22 1.34
N VAL A 41 -4.24 6.04 1.69
CA VAL A 41 -2.94 5.58 2.15
C VAL A 41 -2.85 5.67 3.68
N ARG A 42 -2.38 4.60 4.31
CA ARG A 42 -2.20 4.56 5.76
C ARG A 42 -0.76 4.17 6.11
N GLY A 43 -0.07 5.08 6.78
CA GLY A 43 1.25 4.85 7.36
C GLY A 43 2.42 5.07 6.40
N PRO A 44 3.62 5.22 6.95
CA PRO A 44 4.86 5.31 6.17
C PRO A 44 5.31 3.92 5.72
N GLY A 45 5.86 3.82 4.50
CA GLY A 45 6.43 2.58 3.99
C GLY A 45 7.05 2.75 2.61
N SER A 46 8.09 1.95 2.34
CA SER A 46 8.83 1.92 1.07
C SER A 46 7.97 1.60 -0.16
N GLY A 47 6.87 0.87 0.02
CA GLY A 47 5.97 0.47 -1.06
C GLY A 47 4.84 1.47 -1.35
N ARG A 48 4.75 2.59 -0.63
CA ARG A 48 3.62 3.54 -0.71
C ARG A 48 3.44 4.09 -2.12
N GLU A 49 4.43 4.80 -2.64
CA GLU A 49 4.34 5.42 -3.96
C GLU A 49 4.32 4.38 -5.08
N THR A 50 5.11 3.32 -4.93
CA THR A 50 5.18 2.24 -5.92
C THR A 50 3.80 1.61 -6.13
N ALA A 51 3.04 1.37 -5.06
CA ALA A 51 1.70 0.81 -5.18
C ALA A 51 0.74 1.75 -5.92
N ILE A 52 0.77 3.05 -5.63
CA ILE A 52 -0.08 4.06 -6.29
C ILE A 52 0.22 4.12 -7.78
N ARG A 53 1.51 4.24 -8.15
CA ARG A 53 1.94 4.27 -9.55
C ARG A 53 1.53 2.99 -10.28
N THR A 54 1.67 1.82 -9.65
CA THR A 54 1.29 0.55 -10.27
C THR A 54 -0.20 0.48 -10.57
N ILE A 55 -1.07 0.94 -9.66
CA ILE A 55 -2.53 0.98 -9.88
C ILE A 55 -2.86 1.86 -11.09
N GLN A 56 -2.21 3.03 -11.20
CA GLN A 56 -2.36 3.92 -12.34
C GLN A 56 -1.86 3.30 -13.65
N SER A 57 -0.69 2.64 -13.64
CA SER A 57 -0.14 1.95 -14.81
C SER A 57 -0.98 0.76 -15.27
N THR A 58 -1.79 0.18 -14.38
CA THR A 58 -2.66 -0.95 -14.71
C THR A 58 -3.94 -0.50 -15.44
N GLY A 59 -4.17 0.81 -15.58
CA GLY A 59 -5.30 1.37 -16.34
C GLY A 59 -6.51 1.76 -15.50
N ILE A 60 -6.38 1.81 -14.17
CA ILE A 60 -7.40 2.34 -13.27
C ILE A 60 -7.11 3.83 -13.03
N GLU A 61 -8.10 4.69 -13.26
CA GLU A 61 -7.97 6.13 -13.01
C GLU A 61 -7.99 6.42 -11.52
N VAL A 62 -6.97 7.11 -11.03
CA VAL A 62 -6.88 7.56 -9.63
C VAL A 62 -7.50 8.96 -9.53
N THR A 63 -8.66 9.06 -8.87
CA THR A 63 -9.40 10.31 -8.73
C THR A 63 -8.87 11.20 -7.60
N GLY A 64 -8.37 10.58 -6.54
CA GLY A 64 -7.83 11.29 -5.38
C GLY A 64 -6.88 10.44 -4.57
N ILE A 65 -5.94 11.10 -3.89
CA ILE A 65 -5.02 10.45 -2.94
C ILE A 65 -5.23 11.10 -1.58
N LYS A 66 -5.67 10.31 -0.60
CA LYS A 66 -5.87 10.75 0.79
C LYS A 66 -4.93 10.01 1.71
N ASP A 67 -4.11 10.74 2.47
CA ASP A 67 -3.35 10.17 3.56
C ASP A 67 -4.19 10.17 4.84
N VAL A 68 -4.40 8.98 5.41
CA VAL A 68 -5.12 8.76 6.67
C VAL A 68 -4.20 8.16 7.74
N THR A 69 -2.90 8.50 7.69
CA THR A 69 -1.94 8.12 8.72
C THR A 69 -2.40 8.65 10.09
N PRO A 70 -2.58 7.78 11.10
CA PRO A 70 -3.12 8.20 12.39
C PRO A 70 -2.11 9.07 13.13
N ILE A 71 -2.54 10.26 13.53
CA ILE A 71 -1.79 11.18 14.41
C ILE A 71 -2.41 11.08 15.81
N PRO A 72 -1.72 10.48 16.80
CA PRO A 72 -2.27 10.34 18.14
C PRO A 72 -2.15 11.65 18.93
N HIS A 73 -3.26 12.17 19.44
CA HIS A 73 -3.29 13.30 20.37
C HIS A 73 -3.03 12.81 21.80
N ASN A 74 -1.76 12.64 22.19
CA ASN A 74 -1.34 12.16 23.51
C ASN A 74 -2.03 10.86 23.96
N GLY A 75 -2.17 9.90 23.02
CA GLY A 75 -2.75 8.58 23.27
C GLY A 75 -1.80 7.60 23.98
N CYS A 76 -1.81 6.33 23.56
CA CYS A 76 -0.96 5.30 24.15
C CYS A 76 0.53 5.67 24.09
N ARG A 77 1.25 5.45 25.19
CA ARG A 77 2.70 5.67 25.28
C ARG A 77 3.44 4.79 24.27
N PRO A 78 4.26 5.36 23.36
CA PRO A 78 5.09 4.57 22.46
C PRO A 78 6.08 3.66 23.22
N PRO A 79 6.46 2.50 22.66
CA PRO A 79 7.48 1.63 23.26
C PRO A 79 8.77 2.39 23.54
N LYS A 80 9.47 2.03 24.63
CA LYS A 80 10.78 2.59 24.96
C LYS A 80 11.73 2.43 23.77
N ARG A 81 12.54 3.46 23.48
CA ARG A 81 13.57 3.44 22.44
C ARG A 81 14.44 2.18 22.60
N ARG A 82 14.61 1.42 21.52
CA ARG A 82 15.42 0.19 21.51
C ARG A 82 16.88 0.52 21.82
N ARG A 83 17.55 -0.38 22.54
CA ARG A 83 18.97 -0.33 22.92
C ARG A 83 19.72 -1.39 22.12
N VAL A 84 19.78 -1.20 20.81
CA VAL A 84 20.55 -2.05 19.89
C VAL A 84 21.59 -1.18 19.23
#